data_AF-A0A933YAS4-F1
#
_entry.id   AF-A0A933YAS4-F1
#
_cell.length_a   1.000
_cell.length_b   1.000
_cell.length_c   1.000
_cell.angle_alpha   90.00
_cell.angle_beta   90.00
_cell.angle_gamma   90.00
#
_symmetry.space_group_name_H-M   'P 1'
#
loop_
_entity.id
_entity.type
_entity.pdbx_description
1 polymer ?
#
loop_
_entity_poly.entity_id
_entity_poly.type
_entity_poly.pdbx_seq_one_letter_code
_entity_poly.pdbx_strand_id
1 'polypeptide(L)'
;MREAMKAGQKKQVVRFSRLNRTLHVIMIISFMSLALTGMTLKFSYTGWASFLAHLLGGFESAGFIHRFAAVLMFGIFTTHIVDLFRRKKREFGTWKNLLFGPNTLLPMKQDWREFKASMKWFLNLGPRPAYGRWTYWEKFDYFAVFWGVSAIGSTGLMLWFPEFFTRFIPGSFLNVATIIHSDEALLAVGFIFTVHFFNTHLRPEKFPMDTVIFTGRIDIEEFKEERPREYEELRKSGKLDELLAEPYPDIVVRAAKIFGWTALSLGFTIILMIIYAMVFAYR
;
A
#
# COMPACT_ATOMS: atom_id res chain seq x y z
N MET A 1 28.27 -4.10 -29.06
CA MET A 1 28.95 -2.80 -28.88
C MET A 1 28.58 -2.26 -27.52
N ARG A 2 29.55 -2.16 -26.61
CA ARG A 2 29.42 -1.52 -25.30
C ARG A 2 29.50 -0.01 -25.53
N GLU A 3 28.39 0.70 -25.47
CA GLU A 3 28.47 2.15 -25.23
C GLU A 3 28.94 2.34 -23.80
N ALA A 4 30.19 2.78 -23.65
CA ALA A 4 30.71 3.28 -22.39
C ALA A 4 29.73 4.33 -21.85
N MET A 5 29.35 4.17 -20.58
CA MET A 5 28.44 5.09 -19.88
C MET A 5 28.91 6.53 -20.07
N LYS A 6 28.12 7.36 -20.77
CA LYS A 6 28.37 8.80 -20.83
C LYS A 6 28.18 9.36 -19.42
N ALA A 7 29.26 9.90 -18.85
CA ALA A 7 29.22 10.61 -17.58
C ALA A 7 28.20 11.75 -17.66
N GLY A 8 27.19 11.73 -16.78
CA GLY A 8 26.19 12.81 -16.64
C GLY A 8 24.73 12.48 -16.99
N GLN A 9 24.43 11.35 -17.64
CA GLN A 9 23.04 10.92 -17.80
C GLN A 9 22.53 10.25 -16.52
N LYS A 10 21.57 10.87 -15.84
CA LYS A 10 20.86 10.27 -14.70
C LYS A 10 20.01 9.10 -15.23
N LYS A 11 20.51 7.87 -15.11
CA LYS A 11 19.73 6.67 -15.48
C LYS A 11 18.89 6.21 -14.30
N GLN A 12 17.68 5.77 -14.59
CA GLN A 12 16.78 5.18 -13.60
C GLN A 12 16.55 3.70 -13.90
N VAL A 13 16.29 2.91 -12.86
CA VAL A 13 15.91 1.49 -12.96
C VAL A 13 14.39 1.38 -12.92
N VAL A 14 13.79 0.67 -13.87
CA VAL A 14 12.36 0.35 -13.88
C VAL A 14 12.07 -0.71 -12.80
N ARG A 15 11.42 -0.30 -11.71
CA ARG A 15 11.06 -1.17 -10.57
C ARG A 15 9.64 -1.72 -10.66
N PHE A 16 8.69 -0.89 -11.10
CA PHE A 16 7.27 -1.25 -11.15
C PHE A 16 6.69 -1.18 -12.56
N SER A 17 5.89 -2.19 -12.91
CA SER A 17 5.14 -2.23 -14.15
C SER A 17 4.03 -1.17 -14.18
N ARG A 18 3.52 -0.86 -15.37
CA ARG A 18 2.35 0.03 -15.51
C ARG A 18 1.14 -0.47 -14.71
N LEU A 19 0.91 -1.79 -14.73
CA LEU A 19 -0.19 -2.40 -13.98
C LEU A 19 -0.06 -2.12 -12.47
N ASN A 20 1.12 -2.34 -11.89
CA ASN A 20 1.35 -2.10 -10.46
C ASN A 20 1.06 -0.64 -10.09
N ARG A 21 1.54 0.31 -10.90
CA ARG A 21 1.33 1.75 -10.69
C ARG A 21 -0.15 2.11 -10.79
N THR A 22 -0.85 1.61 -11.80
CA THR A 22 -2.29 1.85 -12.00
C THR A 22 -3.09 1.28 -10.85
N LEU A 23 -2.86 0.02 -10.47
CA LEU A 23 -3.55 -0.59 -9.33
C LEU A 23 -3.32 0.19 -8.05
N HIS A 24 -2.10 0.67 -7.80
CA HIS A 24 -1.79 1.47 -6.62
C HIS A 24 -2.50 2.82 -6.61
N VAL A 25 -2.54 3.54 -7.74
CA VAL A 25 -3.26 4.84 -7.82
C VAL A 25 -4.75 4.65 -7.57
N ILE A 26 -5.38 3.64 -8.20
CA ILE A 26 -6.80 3.35 -7.96
C ILE A 26 -7.01 2.90 -6.51
N MET A 27 -6.05 2.17 -5.92
CA MET A 27 -6.10 1.73 -4.52
C MET A 27 -6.07 2.92 -3.57
N ILE A 28 -5.21 3.91 -3.81
CA ILE A 28 -5.20 5.15 -3.02
C ILE A 28 -6.57 5.82 -3.10
N ILE A 29 -7.10 6.03 -4.31
CA ILE A 29 -8.40 6.71 -4.47
C ILE A 29 -9.51 5.95 -3.74
N SER A 30 -9.60 4.64 -3.96
CA SER A 30 -10.60 3.78 -3.33
C SER A 30 -10.44 3.74 -1.80
N PHE A 31 -9.21 3.55 -1.29
CA PHE A 31 -8.94 3.51 0.15
C PHE A 31 -9.24 4.86 0.83
N MET A 32 -8.85 5.98 0.21
CA MET A 32 -9.16 7.31 0.75
C MET A 32 -10.68 7.55 0.80
N SER A 33 -11.42 7.15 -0.24
CA SER A 33 -12.88 7.23 -0.24
C SER A 33 -13.51 6.35 0.84
N LEU A 34 -13.04 5.10 0.99
CA LEU A 34 -13.50 4.17 2.03
C LEU A 34 -13.20 4.70 3.44
N ALA A 35 -12.00 5.22 3.67
CA ALA A 35 -11.59 5.79 4.95
C ALA A 35 -12.43 7.03 5.28
N LEU A 36 -12.57 7.97 4.33
CA LEU A 36 -13.32 9.21 4.56
C LEU A 36 -14.80 8.91 4.88
N THR A 37 -15.46 8.14 4.02
CA THR A 37 -16.89 7.78 4.21
C THR A 37 -17.09 6.88 5.42
N GLY A 38 -16.23 5.89 5.65
CA GLY A 38 -16.32 4.96 6.77
C GLY A 38 -16.12 5.65 8.11
N MET A 39 -15.14 6.55 8.22
CA MET A 39 -14.92 7.31 9.46
C MET A 39 -16.03 8.34 9.69
N THR A 40 -16.57 8.96 8.64
CA THR A 40 -17.79 9.80 8.74
C THR A 40 -18.98 9.01 9.28
N LEU A 41 -19.20 7.77 8.82
CA LEU A 41 -20.29 6.93 9.33
C LEU A 41 -20.05 6.45 10.76
N LYS A 42 -18.81 6.01 11.09
CA LYS A 42 -18.43 5.53 12.43
C LYS A 42 -18.57 6.62 13.50
N PHE A 43 -18.13 7.83 13.19
CA PHE A 43 -18.13 8.96 14.12
C PHE A 43 -19.26 9.95 13.85
N SER A 44 -20.39 9.48 13.32
CA SER A 44 -21.53 10.31 12.88
C SER A 44 -22.08 11.27 13.95
N TYR A 45 -21.87 10.97 15.23
CA TYR A 45 -22.24 11.80 16.37
C TYR A 45 -21.30 13.02 16.59
N THR A 46 -20.22 13.14 15.84
CA THR A 46 -19.25 14.24 15.95
C THR A 46 -19.54 15.36 14.95
N GLY A 47 -19.23 16.60 15.32
CA GLY A 47 -19.47 17.76 14.45
C GLY A 47 -18.69 17.71 13.12
N TRP A 48 -17.48 17.17 13.13
CA TRP A 48 -16.67 17.03 11.91
C TRP A 48 -17.21 15.97 10.96
N ALA A 49 -17.71 14.85 11.49
CA ALA A 49 -18.32 13.82 10.67
C ALA A 49 -19.60 14.33 10.02
N SER A 50 -20.42 15.07 10.78
CA SER A 50 -21.60 15.75 10.24
C SER A 50 -21.22 16.74 9.14
N PHE A 51 -20.18 17.57 9.33
CA PHE A 51 -19.68 18.47 8.28
C PHE A 51 -19.26 17.72 7.01
N LEU A 52 -18.46 16.65 7.15
CA LEU A 52 -18.05 15.83 6.01
C LEU A 52 -19.24 15.14 5.33
N ALA A 53 -20.21 14.66 6.10
CA ALA A 53 -21.42 14.07 5.56
C ALA A 53 -22.16 15.09 4.68
N HIS A 54 -22.34 16.34 5.13
CA HIS A 54 -22.95 17.39 4.31
C HIS A 54 -22.18 17.66 3.02
N LEU A 55 -20.85 17.73 3.08
CA LEU A 55 -20.01 17.91 1.88
C LEU A 55 -20.16 16.75 0.88
N LEU A 56 -20.40 15.54 1.38
CA LEU A 56 -20.62 14.34 0.56
C LEU A 56 -22.08 14.18 0.09
N GLY A 57 -22.99 15.09 0.44
CA GLY A 57 -24.41 15.01 0.08
C GLY A 57 -25.29 14.24 1.08
N GLY A 58 -24.84 14.12 2.33
CA GLY A 58 -25.52 13.43 3.43
C GLY A 58 -24.95 12.04 3.75
N PHE A 59 -25.38 11.46 4.86
CA PHE A 59 -24.92 10.13 5.30
C PHE A 59 -25.32 9.00 4.33
N GLU A 60 -26.48 9.12 3.68
CA GLU A 60 -26.92 8.16 2.66
C GLU A 60 -25.97 8.16 1.45
N SER A 61 -25.63 9.35 0.95
CA SER A 61 -24.65 9.52 -0.13
C SER A 61 -23.27 9.00 0.29
N ALA A 62 -22.82 9.30 1.52
CA ALA A 62 -21.58 8.74 2.06
C ALA A 62 -21.59 7.20 2.05
N GLY A 63 -22.70 6.55 2.44
CA GLY A 63 -22.87 5.11 2.35
C GLY A 63 -22.88 4.56 0.92
N PHE A 64 -23.44 5.30 -0.04
CA PHE A 64 -23.35 4.93 -1.46
C PHE A 64 -21.92 5.02 -1.99
N ILE A 65 -21.22 6.14 -1.73
CA ILE A 65 -19.83 6.34 -2.13
C ILE A 65 -18.94 5.26 -1.50
N HIS A 66 -19.16 4.92 -0.23
CA HIS A 66 -18.44 3.86 0.47
C HIS A 66 -18.54 2.52 -0.26
N ARG A 67 -19.77 2.12 -0.62
CA ARG A 67 -20.06 0.88 -1.34
C ARG A 67 -19.47 0.87 -2.75
N PHE A 68 -19.54 1.98 -3.47
CA PHE A 68 -18.91 2.12 -4.78
C PHE A 68 -17.37 1.99 -4.67
N ALA A 69 -16.75 2.65 -3.70
CA ALA A 69 -15.32 2.52 -3.43
C ALA A 69 -14.93 1.09 -3.03
N ALA A 70 -15.79 0.37 -2.30
CA ALA A 70 -15.58 -1.04 -1.97
C ALA A 70 -15.58 -1.94 -3.22
N VAL A 71 -16.50 -1.69 -4.17
CA VAL A 71 -16.50 -2.41 -5.46
C VAL A 71 -15.20 -2.19 -6.23
N LEU A 72 -14.70 -0.94 -6.26
CA LEU A 72 -13.38 -0.66 -6.85
C LEU A 72 -12.27 -1.42 -6.14
N MET A 73 -12.26 -1.47 -4.80
CA MET A 73 -11.26 -2.21 -4.02
C MET A 73 -11.29 -3.72 -4.33
N PHE A 74 -12.48 -4.33 -4.38
CA PHE A 74 -12.61 -5.72 -4.79
C PHE A 74 -12.15 -5.97 -6.23
N GLY A 75 -12.41 -5.03 -7.14
CA GLY A 75 -11.91 -5.07 -8.52
C GLY A 75 -10.38 -5.04 -8.61
N ILE A 76 -9.73 -4.17 -7.82
CA ILE A 76 -8.26 -4.11 -7.70
C ILE A 76 -7.72 -5.42 -7.15
N PHE A 77 -8.29 -5.91 -6.05
CA PHE A 77 -7.85 -7.15 -5.41
C PHE A 77 -7.98 -8.33 -6.38
N THR A 78 -9.12 -8.46 -7.07
CA THR A 78 -9.35 -9.50 -8.08
C THR A 78 -8.36 -9.38 -9.23
N THR A 79 -8.12 -8.16 -9.74
CA THR A 79 -7.15 -7.93 -10.81
C THR A 79 -5.75 -8.33 -10.39
N HIS A 80 -5.36 -8.03 -9.16
CA HIS A 80 -4.07 -8.41 -8.59
C HIS A 80 -3.94 -9.92 -8.45
N ILE A 81 -4.95 -10.62 -7.95
CA ILE A 81 -4.96 -12.08 -7.88
C ILE A 81 -4.79 -12.68 -9.29
N VAL A 82 -5.57 -12.21 -10.27
CA VAL A 82 -5.45 -12.64 -11.67
C VAL A 82 -4.03 -12.37 -12.23
N ASP A 83 -3.43 -11.24 -11.88
CA ASP A 83 -2.05 -10.94 -12.27
C ASP A 83 -1.04 -11.93 -11.64
N LEU A 84 -1.20 -12.32 -10.37
CA LEU A 84 -0.37 -13.37 -9.75
C LEU A 84 -0.46 -14.69 -10.52
N PHE A 85 -1.65 -15.11 -10.95
CA PHE A 85 -1.82 -16.29 -11.80
C PHE A 85 -1.12 -16.14 -13.16
N ARG A 86 -1.17 -14.95 -13.77
CA ARG A 86 -0.49 -14.66 -15.05
C ARG A 86 1.03 -14.65 -14.89
N ARG A 87 1.54 -14.01 -13.84
CA ARG A 87 2.97 -13.96 -13.51
C ARG A 87 3.52 -15.33 -13.15
N LYS A 88 2.73 -16.18 -12.47
CA LYS A 88 3.08 -17.59 -12.28
C LYS A 88 3.40 -18.28 -13.60
N LYS A 89 2.65 -18.01 -14.68
CA LYS A 89 2.88 -18.61 -16.00
C LYS A 89 4.02 -17.94 -16.78
N ARG A 90 4.12 -16.61 -16.74
CA ARG A 90 5.04 -15.82 -17.58
C ARG A 90 6.44 -15.65 -16.98
N GLU A 91 6.55 -15.46 -15.67
CA GLU A 91 7.80 -15.06 -14.99
C GLU A 91 8.38 -16.19 -14.14
N PHE A 92 7.55 -16.91 -13.39
CA PHE A 92 8.02 -17.85 -12.36
C PHE A 92 7.94 -19.33 -12.76
N GLY A 93 7.11 -19.67 -13.76
CA GLY A 93 6.79 -21.03 -14.20
C GLY A 93 5.92 -21.83 -13.22
N THR A 94 6.29 -21.84 -11.93
CA THR A 94 5.66 -22.64 -10.87
C THR A 94 5.21 -21.78 -9.68
N TRP A 95 4.21 -22.27 -8.95
CA TRP A 95 3.78 -21.66 -7.68
C TRP A 95 4.88 -21.65 -6.63
N LYS A 96 5.72 -22.70 -6.61
CA LYS A 96 6.86 -22.80 -5.69
C LYS A 96 7.83 -21.62 -5.90
N ASN A 97 8.15 -21.30 -7.16
CA ASN A 97 9.05 -20.19 -7.46
C ASN A 97 8.42 -18.82 -7.18
N LEU A 98 7.11 -18.65 -7.42
CA LEU A 98 6.41 -17.40 -7.12
C LEU A 98 6.31 -17.15 -5.61
N LEU A 99 5.92 -18.18 -4.85
CA LEU A 99 5.62 -18.07 -3.41
C LEU A 99 6.85 -18.23 -2.52
N PHE A 100 7.87 -18.97 -2.93
CA PHE A 100 9.04 -19.27 -2.09
C PHE A 100 10.38 -18.96 -2.76
N GLY A 101 10.36 -18.37 -3.96
CA GLY A 101 11.57 -17.91 -4.63
C GLY A 101 12.16 -16.63 -4.01
N PRO A 102 13.31 -16.16 -4.52
CA PRO A 102 14.02 -15.00 -3.99
C PRO A 102 13.21 -13.68 -4.06
N ASN A 103 12.28 -13.59 -5.01
CA ASN A 103 11.41 -12.42 -5.22
C ASN A 103 10.03 -12.54 -4.56
N THR A 104 9.88 -13.47 -3.61
CA THR A 104 8.60 -13.69 -2.92
C THR A 104 8.18 -12.47 -2.09
N LEU A 105 6.87 -12.22 -2.07
CA LEU A 105 6.23 -11.29 -1.14
C LEU A 105 5.76 -11.98 0.16
N LEU A 106 5.88 -13.31 0.25
CA LEU A 106 5.60 -14.01 1.50
C LEU A 106 6.69 -13.72 2.54
N PRO A 107 6.32 -13.51 3.81
CA PRO A 107 7.27 -13.47 4.90
C PRO A 107 8.03 -14.80 5.02
N MET A 108 9.36 -14.72 5.02
CA MET A 108 10.29 -15.84 5.09
C MET A 108 11.22 -15.69 6.30
N LYS A 109 11.94 -16.77 6.66
CA LYS A 109 12.96 -16.72 7.73
C LYS A 109 14.02 -15.64 7.52
N GLN A 110 14.29 -15.29 6.26
CA GLN A 110 15.21 -14.23 5.90
C GLN A 110 14.72 -12.85 6.37
N ASP A 111 13.42 -12.59 6.33
CA ASP A 111 12.84 -11.31 6.75
C ASP A 111 13.06 -11.06 8.26
N TRP A 112 12.97 -12.13 9.07
CA TRP A 112 13.30 -12.05 10.50
C TRP A 112 14.78 -11.77 10.77
N ARG A 113 15.68 -12.35 9.95
CA ARG A 113 17.12 -12.05 10.03
C ARG A 113 17.40 -10.60 9.65
N GLU A 114 16.74 -10.10 8.61
CA GLU A 114 16.86 -8.72 8.15
C GLU A 114 16.29 -7.73 9.16
N PHE A 115 15.15 -8.05 9.79
CA PHE A 115 14.62 -7.26 10.90
C PHE A 115 15.64 -7.14 12.05
N LYS A 116 16.18 -8.26 12.53
CA LYS A 116 17.21 -8.25 13.60
C LYS A 116 18.46 -7.48 13.19
N ALA A 117 18.91 -7.63 11.95
CA ALA A 117 20.07 -6.90 11.43
C ALA A 117 19.76 -5.39 11.32
N SER A 118 18.53 -5.02 10.97
CA SER A 118 18.07 -3.62 10.95
C SER A 118 18.11 -3.01 12.33
N MET A 119 17.62 -3.74 13.35
CA MET A 119 17.67 -3.27 14.74
C MET A 119 19.11 -3.06 15.21
N LYS A 120 20.02 -3.99 14.87
CA LYS A 120 21.46 -3.80 15.15
C LYS A 120 22.01 -2.57 14.43
N TRP A 121 21.69 -2.41 13.15
CA TRP A 121 22.14 -1.26 12.36
C TRP A 121 21.64 0.07 12.94
N PHE A 122 20.36 0.17 13.32
CA PHE A 122 19.81 1.37 13.95
C PHE A 122 20.48 1.72 15.29
N LEU A 123 20.96 0.71 16.01
CA LEU A 123 21.72 0.88 17.26
C LEU A 123 23.24 1.04 17.02
N ASN A 124 23.70 1.19 15.78
CA ASN A 124 25.12 1.20 15.39
C ASN A 124 25.91 -0.05 15.81
N LEU A 125 25.23 -1.19 15.99
CA LEU A 125 25.79 -2.49 16.37
C LEU A 125 26.06 -3.41 15.17
N GLY A 126 25.93 -2.91 13.94
CA GLY A 126 26.16 -3.68 12.73
C GLY A 126 25.94 -2.86 11.45
N PRO A 127 26.33 -3.40 10.29
CA PRO A 127 26.13 -2.73 9.00
C PRO A 127 24.66 -2.75 8.60
N ARG A 128 24.27 -1.82 7.71
CA ARG A 128 22.95 -1.81 7.06
C ARG A 128 22.71 -3.15 6.36
N PRO A 129 21.55 -3.81 6.55
CA PRO A 129 21.26 -5.07 5.88
C PRO A 129 21.28 -4.90 4.35
N ALA A 130 21.87 -5.86 3.66
CA ALA A 130 21.87 -5.88 2.20
C ALA A 130 20.52 -6.36 1.67
N TYR A 131 19.49 -5.50 1.69
CA TYR A 131 18.12 -5.87 1.32
C TYR A 131 18.00 -6.36 -0.14
N GLY A 132 17.07 -7.31 -0.34
CA GLY A 132 16.66 -7.78 -1.66
C GLY A 132 15.56 -6.93 -2.27
N ARG A 133 14.87 -7.48 -3.28
CA ARG A 133 13.80 -6.79 -4.01
C ARG A 133 12.70 -6.19 -3.13
N TRP A 134 12.36 -6.92 -2.08
CA TRP A 134 11.37 -6.53 -1.07
C TRP A 134 12.02 -6.55 0.30
N THR A 135 11.81 -5.49 1.08
CA THR A 135 12.14 -5.47 2.50
C THR A 135 11.08 -6.16 3.33
N TYR A 136 11.43 -6.58 4.55
CA TYR A 136 10.47 -7.22 5.45
C TYR A 136 9.24 -6.35 5.74
N TRP A 137 9.40 -5.02 5.82
CA TRP A 137 8.27 -4.11 6.03
C TRP A 137 7.41 -3.94 4.77
N GLU A 138 7.99 -3.94 3.57
CA GLU A 138 7.18 -3.91 2.32
C GLU A 138 6.33 -5.18 2.19
N LYS A 139 6.86 -6.34 2.60
CA LYS A 139 6.10 -7.59 2.65
C LYS A 139 5.02 -7.56 3.73
N PHE A 140 5.31 -6.95 4.89
CA PHE A 140 4.33 -6.75 5.95
C PHE A 140 3.19 -5.86 5.47
N ASP A 141 3.49 -4.70 4.86
CA ASP A 141 2.49 -3.79 4.26
C ASP A 141 1.63 -4.53 3.22
N TYR A 142 2.25 -5.31 2.34
CA TYR A 142 1.54 -6.11 1.34
C TYR A 142 0.56 -7.10 2.00
N PHE A 143 0.98 -7.80 3.04
CA PHE A 143 0.13 -8.77 3.73
C PHE A 143 -0.96 -8.09 4.58
N ALA A 144 -0.66 -6.94 5.20
CA ALA A 144 -1.62 -6.15 5.95
C ALA A 144 -2.81 -5.74 5.06
N VAL A 145 -2.58 -5.39 3.80
CA VAL A 145 -3.66 -5.11 2.83
C VAL A 145 -4.47 -6.37 2.51
N PHE A 146 -3.83 -7.52 2.29
CA PHE A 146 -4.54 -8.78 2.06
C PHE A 146 -5.43 -9.16 3.25
N TRP A 147 -4.91 -8.98 4.47
CA TRP A 147 -5.67 -9.16 5.70
C TRP A 147 -6.85 -8.18 5.76
N GLY A 148 -6.60 -6.88 5.56
CA GLY A 148 -7.64 -5.85 5.62
C GLY A 148 -8.76 -6.07 4.61
N VAL A 149 -8.45 -6.38 3.35
CA VAL A 149 -9.47 -6.71 2.34
C VAL A 149 -10.25 -7.97 2.72
N SER A 150 -9.60 -8.97 3.32
CA SER A 150 -10.28 -10.18 3.76
C SER A 150 -11.21 -9.91 4.95
N ALA A 151 -10.73 -9.26 6.01
CA ALA A 151 -11.47 -9.00 7.24
C ALA A 151 -12.57 -7.95 7.04
N ILE A 152 -12.21 -6.75 6.57
CA ILE A 152 -13.13 -5.63 6.35
C ILE A 152 -14.04 -5.93 5.15
N GLY A 153 -13.50 -6.48 4.06
CA GLY A 153 -14.29 -6.78 2.87
C GLY A 153 -15.34 -7.86 3.11
N SER A 154 -14.98 -8.98 3.75
CA SER A 154 -15.96 -10.05 4.02
C SER A 154 -17.06 -9.59 4.98
N THR A 155 -16.70 -8.90 6.06
CA THR A 155 -17.68 -8.35 7.00
C THR A 155 -18.52 -7.24 6.37
N GLY A 156 -17.93 -6.41 5.49
CA GLY A 156 -18.65 -5.38 4.74
C GLY A 156 -19.69 -5.98 3.79
N LEU A 157 -19.37 -7.10 3.15
CA LEU A 157 -20.34 -7.85 2.34
C LEU A 157 -21.48 -8.43 3.20
N MET A 158 -21.18 -8.91 4.40
CA MET A 158 -22.22 -9.36 5.34
C MET A 158 -23.15 -8.23 5.74
N LEU A 159 -22.61 -7.03 6.00
CA LEU A 159 -23.39 -5.85 6.35
C LEU A 159 -24.15 -5.25 5.18
N TRP A 160 -23.64 -5.40 3.95
CA TRP A 160 -24.30 -4.93 2.74
C TRP A 160 -25.42 -5.89 2.30
N PHE A 161 -25.23 -7.20 2.43
CA PHE A 161 -26.22 -8.21 2.03
C PHE A 161 -26.71 -9.07 3.21
N PRO A 162 -27.25 -8.46 4.28
CA PRO A 162 -27.52 -9.17 5.53
C PRO A 162 -28.52 -10.31 5.35
N GLU A 163 -29.59 -10.12 4.58
CA GLU A 163 -30.61 -11.14 4.29
C GLU A 163 -30.09 -12.38 3.54
N PHE A 164 -29.02 -12.21 2.75
CA PHE A 164 -28.39 -13.33 2.07
C PHE A 164 -27.57 -14.15 3.08
N PHE A 165 -26.73 -13.49 3.87
CA PHE A 165 -25.84 -14.18 4.80
C PHE A 165 -26.58 -14.81 5.98
N THR A 166 -27.65 -14.20 6.50
CA THR A 166 -28.43 -14.75 7.63
C THR A 166 -29.21 -16.03 7.30
N ARG A 167 -29.23 -16.45 6.03
CA ARG A 167 -29.69 -17.79 5.63
C ARG A 167 -28.70 -18.89 6.02
N PHE A 168 -27.43 -18.53 6.21
CA PHE A 168 -26.33 -19.46 6.48
C PHE A 168 -25.73 -19.30 7.88
N ILE A 169 -25.85 -18.12 8.49
CA ILE A 169 -25.30 -17.81 9.82
C ILE A 169 -26.34 -17.15 10.73
N PRO A 170 -26.21 -17.26 12.07
CA PRO A 170 -27.10 -16.57 12.99
C PRO A 170 -27.06 -15.04 12.82
N GLY A 171 -28.21 -14.37 12.97
CA GLY A 171 -28.31 -12.91 12.87
C GLY A 171 -27.41 -12.16 13.86
N SER A 172 -27.13 -12.74 15.03
CA SER A 172 -26.18 -12.19 16.01
C SER A 172 -24.76 -12.05 15.44
N PHE A 173 -24.38 -12.83 14.43
CA PHE A 173 -23.09 -12.72 13.78
C PHE A 173 -22.94 -11.40 13.01
N LEU A 174 -24.03 -10.73 12.60
CA LEU A 174 -23.96 -9.39 12.00
C LEU A 174 -23.47 -8.33 12.99
N ASN A 175 -23.71 -8.51 14.30
CA ASN A 175 -23.13 -7.64 15.33
C ASN A 175 -21.62 -7.83 15.42
N VAL A 176 -21.17 -9.09 15.35
CA VAL A 176 -19.73 -9.42 15.30
C VAL A 176 -19.10 -8.85 14.03
N ALA A 177 -19.76 -8.99 12.88
CA ALA A 177 -19.31 -8.41 11.62
C ALA A 177 -19.20 -6.88 11.70
N THR A 178 -20.17 -6.21 12.35
CA THR A 178 -20.12 -4.76 12.58
C THR A 178 -18.88 -4.36 13.39
N ILE A 179 -18.59 -5.08 14.49
CA ILE A 179 -17.43 -4.80 15.35
C ILE A 179 -16.13 -5.00 14.55
N ILE A 180 -15.97 -6.18 13.92
CA ILE A 180 -14.78 -6.49 13.12
C ILE A 180 -14.60 -5.45 12.01
N HIS A 181 -15.65 -5.17 11.23
CA HIS A 181 -15.57 -4.20 10.14
C HIS A 181 -15.12 -2.83 10.63
N SER A 182 -15.73 -2.35 11.71
CA SER A 182 -15.48 -1.02 12.28
C SER A 182 -14.08 -0.89 12.88
N ASP A 183 -13.62 -1.88 13.62
CA ASP A 183 -12.35 -1.82 14.34
C ASP A 183 -11.17 -2.19 13.45
N GLU A 184 -11.32 -3.16 12.55
CA GLU A 184 -10.31 -3.44 11.52
C GLU A 184 -10.18 -2.27 10.55
N ALA A 185 -11.27 -1.56 10.21
CA ALA A 185 -11.18 -0.34 9.41
C ALA A 185 -10.38 0.76 10.11
N LEU A 186 -10.58 0.93 11.42
CA LEU A 186 -9.81 1.88 12.23
C LEU A 186 -8.33 1.49 12.27
N LEU A 187 -8.03 0.21 12.47
CA LEU A 187 -6.68 -0.33 12.44
C LEU A 187 -6.02 -0.15 11.07
N ALA A 188 -6.74 -0.43 9.98
CA ALA A 188 -6.24 -0.27 8.62
C ALA A 188 -5.93 1.20 8.30
N VAL A 189 -6.83 2.12 8.65
CA VAL A 189 -6.60 3.57 8.49
C VAL A 189 -5.40 4.02 9.30
N GLY A 190 -5.32 3.62 10.58
CA GLY A 190 -4.19 3.92 11.44
C GLY A 190 -2.88 3.39 10.86
N PHE A 191 -2.85 2.13 10.44
CA PHE A 191 -1.67 1.50 9.86
C PHE A 191 -1.21 2.18 8.56
N ILE A 192 -2.12 2.46 7.63
CA ILE A 192 -1.75 3.05 6.34
C ILE A 192 -1.24 4.49 6.53
N PHE A 193 -1.94 5.31 7.32
CA PHE A 193 -1.58 6.72 7.46
C PHE A 193 -0.42 6.96 8.44
N THR A 194 -0.09 6.00 9.31
CA THR A 194 1.12 6.09 10.16
C THR A 194 2.28 5.28 9.60
N VAL A 195 2.17 3.95 9.57
CA VAL A 195 3.29 3.05 9.29
C VAL A 195 3.65 3.06 7.81
N HIS A 196 2.66 2.85 6.93
CA HIS A 196 2.92 2.79 5.49
C HIS A 196 3.45 4.14 4.97
N PHE A 197 2.74 5.25 5.25
CA PHE A 197 3.18 6.59 4.86
C PHE A 197 4.53 6.97 5.45
N PHE A 198 4.83 6.58 6.69
CA PHE A 198 6.16 6.80 7.25
C PHE A 198 7.23 6.03 6.47
N ASN A 199 7.01 4.73 6.27
CA ASN A 199 7.92 3.85 5.56
C ASN A 199 8.16 4.27 4.11
N THR A 200 7.20 4.91 3.45
CA THR A 200 7.34 5.30 2.04
C THR A 200 7.78 6.75 1.87
N HIS A 201 7.32 7.70 2.70
CA HIS A 201 7.49 9.12 2.42
C HIS A 201 8.26 9.89 3.50
N LEU A 202 8.27 9.43 4.74
CA LEU A 202 8.85 10.19 5.86
C LEU A 202 10.19 9.64 6.36
N ARG A 203 10.67 8.50 5.83
CA ARG A 203 12.05 8.07 6.08
C ARG A 203 13.03 9.11 5.55
N PRO A 204 14.13 9.41 6.26
CA PRO A 204 15.09 10.44 5.86
C PRO A 204 15.58 10.32 4.42
N GLU A 205 15.75 9.09 3.93
CA GLU A 205 16.25 8.82 2.57
C GLU A 205 15.20 9.08 1.47
N LYS A 206 13.92 9.10 1.83
CA LYS A 206 12.79 9.30 0.89
C LYS A 206 12.11 10.64 1.03
N PHE A 207 12.35 11.33 2.14
CA PHE A 207 11.77 12.64 2.40
C PHE A 207 12.19 13.62 1.30
N PRO A 208 11.28 14.45 0.76
CA PRO A 208 9.90 14.68 1.19
C PRO A 208 8.85 13.65 0.70
N MET A 209 9.15 12.84 -0.32
CA MET A 209 8.17 11.96 -0.96
C MET A 209 8.87 10.97 -1.89
N ASP A 210 8.74 9.67 -1.64
CA ASP A 210 9.05 8.63 -2.63
C ASP A 210 8.04 8.67 -3.79
N THR A 211 8.56 8.82 -5.02
CA THR A 211 7.76 8.86 -6.25
C THR A 211 7.78 7.55 -7.04
N VAL A 212 8.55 6.55 -6.59
CA VAL A 212 8.86 5.34 -7.35
C VAL A 212 7.60 4.54 -7.67
N ILE A 213 6.58 4.50 -6.80
CA ILE A 213 5.32 3.81 -7.11
C ILE A 213 4.46 4.55 -8.15
N PHE A 214 4.66 5.86 -8.30
CA PHE A 214 3.92 6.67 -9.29
C PHE A 214 4.63 6.70 -10.64
N THR A 215 5.96 6.77 -10.66
CA THR A 215 6.80 6.79 -11.87
C THR A 215 7.18 5.38 -12.33
N GLY A 216 7.22 4.41 -11.42
CA GLY A 216 7.77 3.08 -11.65
C GLY A 216 9.29 3.03 -11.74
N ARG A 217 9.99 4.12 -11.47
CA ARG A 217 11.42 4.29 -11.72
C ARG A 217 12.12 4.87 -10.49
N ILE A 218 13.32 4.36 -10.21
CA ILE A 218 14.19 4.76 -9.09
C ILE A 218 15.57 5.16 -9.65
N ASP A 219 16.24 6.15 -9.04
CA ASP A 219 17.62 6.49 -9.43
C ASP A 219 18.55 5.28 -9.24
N ILE A 220 19.54 5.09 -10.11
CA ILE A 220 20.41 3.91 -10.05
C ILE A 220 21.26 3.85 -8.79
N GLU A 221 21.75 4.99 -8.29
CA GLU A 221 22.56 5.01 -7.06
C GLU A 221 21.67 4.76 -5.84
N GLU A 222 20.47 5.36 -5.83
CA GLU A 222 19.46 5.10 -4.81
C GLU A 222 19.04 3.61 -4.79
N PHE A 223 18.86 3.00 -5.97
CA PHE A 223 18.53 1.58 -6.09
C PHE A 223 19.64 0.68 -5.56
N LYS A 224 20.91 1.03 -5.81
CA LYS A 224 22.07 0.30 -5.30
C LYS A 224 22.17 0.38 -3.78
N GLU A 225 21.84 1.52 -3.18
CA GLU A 225 21.84 1.70 -1.73
C GLU A 225 20.66 1.02 -1.05
N GLU A 226 19.46 1.11 -1.63
CA GLU A 226 18.24 0.57 -1.03
C GLU A 226 18.03 -0.91 -1.28
N ARG A 227 18.44 -1.40 -2.44
CA ARG A 227 18.22 -2.77 -2.92
C ARG A 227 19.54 -3.42 -3.35
N PRO A 228 20.60 -3.40 -2.51
CA PRO A 228 21.95 -3.81 -2.91
C PRO A 228 22.01 -5.26 -3.40
N ARG A 229 21.23 -6.16 -2.80
CA ARG A 229 21.20 -7.57 -3.21
C ARG A 229 20.52 -7.74 -4.58
N GLU A 230 19.40 -7.05 -4.80
CA GLU A 230 18.72 -7.08 -6.10
C GLU A 230 19.59 -6.45 -7.20
N TYR A 231 20.23 -5.31 -6.90
CA TYR A 231 21.17 -4.66 -7.80
C TYR A 231 22.29 -5.62 -8.23
N GLU A 232 22.92 -6.30 -7.28
CA GLU A 232 24.02 -7.23 -7.57
C GLU A 232 23.57 -8.47 -8.35
N GLU A 233 22.37 -8.98 -8.07
CA GLU A 233 21.75 -10.07 -8.84
C GLU A 233 21.47 -9.66 -10.30
N LEU A 234 20.92 -8.46 -10.51
CA LEU A 234 20.65 -7.92 -11.84
C LEU A 234 21.94 -7.63 -12.62
N ARG A 235 22.96 -7.09 -11.94
CA ARG A 235 24.27 -6.81 -12.51
C ARG A 235 24.97 -8.11 -12.96
N LYS A 236 24.99 -9.14 -12.10
CA LYS A 236 25.59 -10.44 -12.41
C LYS A 236 24.87 -11.20 -13.51
N SER A 237 23.55 -11.08 -13.57
CA SER A 237 22.75 -11.75 -14.61
C SER A 237 22.72 -11.01 -15.95
N GLY A 238 23.32 -9.82 -16.03
CA GLY A 238 23.31 -8.98 -17.24
C GLY A 238 21.96 -8.32 -17.54
N LYS A 239 20.97 -8.46 -16.64
CA LYS A 239 19.61 -7.93 -16.83
C LYS A 239 19.43 -6.48 -16.38
N LEU A 240 20.43 -5.91 -15.72
CA LEU A 240 20.36 -4.52 -15.25
C LEU A 240 20.14 -3.55 -16.43
N ASP A 241 20.87 -3.73 -17.53
CA ASP A 241 20.80 -2.84 -18.70
C ASP A 241 19.41 -2.86 -19.37
N GLU A 242 18.70 -3.99 -19.32
CA GLU A 242 17.33 -4.12 -19.83
C GLU A 242 16.30 -3.30 -19.03
N LEU A 243 16.62 -2.97 -17.78
CA LEU A 243 15.76 -2.21 -16.88
C LEU A 243 16.13 -0.73 -16.79
N LEU A 244 17.21 -0.30 -17.46
CA LEU A 244 17.59 1.11 -17.49
C LEU A 244 16.65 1.90 -18.37
N ALA A 245 16.19 3.04 -17.85
CA ALA A 245 15.34 3.98 -18.56
C ALA A 245 15.77 5.41 -18.25
N GLU A 246 15.49 6.31 -19.19
CA GLU A 246 15.63 7.74 -18.97
C GLU A 246 14.66 8.23 -17.87
N PRO A 247 14.96 9.31 -17.16
CA PRO A 247 14.02 9.90 -16.21
C PRO A 247 12.73 10.35 -16.88
N TYR A 248 11.64 10.40 -16.11
CA TYR A 248 10.44 11.08 -16.56
C TYR A 248 10.66 12.60 -16.61
N PRO A 249 9.96 13.32 -17.50
CA PRO A 249 9.96 14.78 -17.48
C PRO A 249 9.52 15.32 -16.11
N ASP A 250 10.10 16.45 -15.69
CA ASP A 250 9.84 17.06 -14.38
C ASP A 250 8.36 17.30 -14.09
N ILE A 251 7.55 17.61 -15.11
CA ILE A 251 6.11 17.82 -14.96
C ILE A 251 5.39 16.56 -14.44
N VAL A 252 5.81 15.38 -14.88
CA VAL A 252 5.24 14.10 -14.43
C VAL A 252 5.61 13.84 -12.97
N VAL A 253 6.87 14.11 -12.61
CA VAL A 253 7.35 13.95 -11.23
C VAL A 253 6.67 14.94 -10.29
N ARG A 254 6.48 16.20 -10.72
CA ARG A 254 5.73 17.21 -9.96
C ARG A 254 4.28 16.81 -9.76
N ALA A 255 3.60 16.33 -10.81
CA ALA A 255 2.22 15.85 -10.69
C ALA A 255 2.11 14.69 -9.70
N ALA A 256 3.03 13.72 -9.75
CA ALA A 256 3.08 12.62 -8.79
C ALA A 256 3.28 13.10 -7.35
N LYS A 257 4.18 14.08 -7.13
CA LYS A 257 4.39 14.69 -5.81
C LYS A 257 3.16 15.42 -5.30
N ILE A 258 2.48 16.22 -6.15
CA ILE A 258 1.25 16.93 -5.78
C ILE A 258 0.18 15.92 -5.36
N PHE A 259 -0.06 14.89 -6.20
CA PHE A 259 -1.01 13.83 -5.88
C PHE A 259 -0.68 13.12 -4.57
N GLY A 260 0.58 12.71 -4.39
CA GLY A 260 1.07 12.07 -3.17
C GLY A 260 0.88 12.94 -1.94
N TRP A 261 1.24 14.23 -2.02
CA TRP A 261 1.06 15.18 -0.92
C TRP A 261 -0.41 15.42 -0.58
N THR A 262 -1.29 15.53 -1.58
CA THR A 262 -2.74 15.64 -1.33
C THR A 262 -3.26 14.42 -0.58
N ALA A 263 -2.90 13.20 -1.00
CA ALA A 263 -3.31 11.97 -0.31
C ALA A 263 -2.73 11.89 1.10
N LEU A 264 -1.45 12.26 1.27
CA LEU A 264 -0.75 12.27 2.55
C LEU A 264 -1.39 13.25 3.54
N SER A 265 -1.61 14.50 3.12
CA SER A 265 -2.25 15.52 3.94
C SER A 265 -3.67 15.11 4.35
N LEU A 266 -4.47 14.60 3.41
CA LEU A 266 -5.82 14.14 3.72
C LEU A 266 -5.79 12.96 4.70
N GLY A 267 -4.87 12.01 4.54
CA GLY A 267 -4.71 10.88 5.45
C GLY A 267 -4.31 11.31 6.87
N PHE A 268 -3.35 12.23 6.99
CA PHE A 268 -2.97 12.79 8.30
C PHE A 268 -4.12 13.57 8.95
N THR A 269 -4.88 14.36 8.18
CA THR A 269 -6.08 15.01 8.70
C THR A 269 -7.05 13.97 9.24
N ILE A 270 -7.35 12.89 8.50
CA ILE A 270 -8.24 11.82 8.97
C ILE A 270 -7.74 11.22 10.29
N ILE A 271 -6.44 10.92 10.42
CA ILE A 271 -5.85 10.45 11.69
C ILE A 271 -6.12 11.43 12.83
N LEU A 272 -5.86 12.72 12.62
CA LEU A 272 -6.03 13.71 13.69
C LEU A 272 -7.50 13.81 14.13
N MET A 273 -8.44 13.72 13.18
CA MET A 273 -9.87 13.70 13.48
C MET A 273 -10.31 12.44 14.23
N ILE A 274 -9.74 11.28 13.87
CA ILE A 274 -9.95 10.01 14.58
C ILE A 274 -9.44 10.13 16.02
N ILE A 275 -8.20 10.59 16.22
CA ILE A 275 -7.62 10.75 17.56
C ILE A 275 -8.48 11.70 18.39
N TYR A 276 -8.88 12.84 17.82
CA TYR A 276 -9.78 13.78 18.47
C TYR A 276 -11.10 13.11 18.88
N ALA A 277 -11.73 12.37 17.96
CA ALA A 277 -12.99 11.68 18.25
C ALA A 277 -12.82 10.64 19.36
N MET A 278 -11.76 9.83 19.32
CA MET A 278 -11.49 8.78 20.30
C MET A 278 -11.19 9.33 21.70
N VAL A 279 -10.50 10.48 21.80
CA VAL A 279 -10.08 11.05 23.09
C VAL A 279 -11.16 11.94 23.70
N PHE A 280 -11.87 12.73 22.90
CA PHE A 280 -12.75 13.79 23.40
C PHE A 280 -14.24 13.57 23.16
N ALA A 281 -14.60 12.75 22.16
CA ALA A 281 -16.00 12.57 21.76
C ALA A 281 -16.54 11.16 22.04
N TYR A 282 -15.68 10.14 22.07
CA TYR A 282 -16.04 8.76 22.36
C TYR A 282 -16.44 8.65 23.83
N ARG A 283 -17.70 8.29 24.08
CA ARG A 283 -18.28 8.10 25.42
C ARG A 283 -18.86 6.69 25.51
#